data_AF-A0A7J7IN86-F1
#
_entry.id   AF-A0A7J7IN86-F1
#
_cell.length_a   1.000
_cell.length_b   1.000
_cell.length_c   1.000
_cell.angle_alpha   90.00
_cell.angle_beta   90.00
_cell.angle_gamma   90.00
#
_symmetry.space_group_name_H-M   'P 1'
#
loop_
_entity.id
_entity.type
_entity.pdbx_description
1 polymer ?
#
loop_
_entity_poly.entity_id
_entity_poly.type
_entity_poly.pdbx_seq_one_letter_code
_entity_poly.pdbx_strand_id
1 'polypeptide(L)'
;MNRVWRIEQACWKRDPTIFIGETEEVGTTASFLSEAERAYVNQYEALITWYGSVFSLDLRSALFVPPKEEFIEVRVLEDCGDIVMASSGKSVRLAVGTLHYLNRIDVEALIQQGKLEHVIHTSSSR
;
A
#
# COMPACT_ATOMS: atom_id res chain seq x y z
N MET A 1 23.17 12.66 -5.19
CA MET A 1 21.92 11.89 -5.10
C MET A 1 20.80 12.82 -5.55
N ASN A 2 20.23 12.57 -6.74
CA ASN A 2 19.40 13.56 -7.44
C ASN A 2 17.93 13.52 -6.99
N ARG A 3 17.26 14.68 -7.05
CA ARG A 3 15.87 14.86 -6.61
C ARG A 3 14.89 13.97 -7.40
N VAL A 4 15.08 13.87 -8.72
CA VAL A 4 14.29 13.00 -9.61
C VAL A 4 14.34 11.54 -9.18
N TRP A 5 15.54 11.03 -8.83
CA TRP A 5 15.68 9.65 -8.38
C TRP A 5 14.85 9.36 -7.13
N ARG A 6 14.75 10.31 -6.19
CA ARG A 6 13.87 10.12 -5.01
C ARG A 6 12.41 10.05 -5.39
N ILE A 7 11.99 10.89 -6.34
CA ILE A 7 10.61 10.91 -6.85
C ILE A 7 10.27 9.56 -7.49
N GLU A 8 11.12 9.06 -8.38
CA GLU A 8 10.93 7.75 -9.02
C GLU A 8 10.82 6.64 -7.97
N GLN A 9 11.74 6.60 -7.00
CA GLN A 9 11.70 5.61 -5.92
C GLN A 9 10.41 5.68 -5.10
N ALA A 10 9.88 6.87 -4.87
CA ALA A 10 8.62 7.04 -4.15
C ALA A 10 7.41 6.57 -4.97
N CYS A 11 7.39 6.78 -6.30
CA CYS A 11 6.38 6.20 -7.20
C CYS A 11 6.37 4.66 -7.13
N TRP A 12 7.56 4.04 -7.16
CA TRP A 12 7.69 2.59 -7.08
C TRP A 12 7.25 2.02 -5.73
N LYS A 13 7.45 2.76 -4.63
CA LYS A 13 7.08 2.34 -3.28
C LYS A 13 5.64 2.66 -2.89
N ARG A 14 4.86 3.31 -3.77
CA ARG A 14 3.55 3.92 -3.43
C ARG A 14 3.65 4.74 -2.14
N ASP A 15 4.69 5.58 -2.05
CA ASP A 15 4.96 6.31 -0.82
C ASP A 15 3.76 7.22 -0.48
N PRO A 16 3.10 7.01 0.67
CA PRO A 16 1.92 7.78 1.07
C PRO A 16 2.22 9.27 1.26
N THR A 17 3.50 9.64 1.36
CA THR A 17 3.93 11.05 1.45
C THR A 17 3.89 11.81 0.12
N ILE A 18 3.81 11.10 -1.02
CA ILE A 18 3.63 11.68 -2.36
C ILE A 18 2.21 11.42 -2.89
N PHE A 19 1.65 10.24 -2.61
CA PHE A 19 0.34 9.82 -3.07
C PHE A 19 -0.63 9.77 -1.91
N ILE A 20 -1.44 10.81 -1.77
CA ILE A 20 -2.49 10.87 -0.76
C ILE A 20 -3.65 9.98 -1.22
N GLY A 21 -3.92 8.91 -0.47
CA GLY A 21 -5.26 8.34 -0.41
C GLY A 21 -6.13 9.22 0.47
N GLU A 22 -7.43 9.29 0.19
CA GLU A 22 -8.48 10.23 0.66
C GLU A 22 -8.50 10.72 2.13
N THR A 23 -7.62 10.26 3.02
CA THR A 23 -7.47 10.77 4.39
C THR A 23 -6.56 12.01 4.43
N GLU A 24 -7.14 13.13 4.86
CA GLU A 24 -6.63 14.52 4.85
C GLU A 24 -5.42 14.82 5.77
N GLU A 25 -4.51 13.88 6.01
CA GLU A 25 -3.24 14.19 6.67
C GLU A 25 -2.18 14.39 5.59
N VAL A 26 -2.09 15.64 5.12
CA VAL A 26 -1.13 16.12 4.12
C VAL A 26 0.26 15.58 4.46
N GLY A 27 0.67 14.52 3.74
CA GLY A 27 2.04 14.06 3.70
C GLY A 27 2.93 15.27 3.41
N THR A 28 3.76 15.60 4.39
CA THR A 28 4.53 16.86 4.49
C THR A 28 5.38 17.16 3.25
N THR A 29 5.57 16.22 2.32
CA THR A 29 6.36 16.37 1.10
C THR A 29 5.60 16.70 -0.20
N ALA A 30 4.29 16.47 -0.29
CA ALA A 30 3.52 16.82 -1.50
C ALA A 30 3.45 18.34 -1.74
N SER A 31 3.50 19.12 -0.65
CA SER A 31 3.61 20.58 -0.67
C SER A 31 5.01 21.07 -1.12
N PHE A 32 6.05 20.24 -0.98
CA PHE A 32 7.41 20.56 -1.42
C PHE A 32 7.69 20.22 -2.88
N LEU A 33 6.75 19.59 -3.60
CA LEU A 33 6.85 19.34 -5.04
C LEU A 33 6.52 20.60 -5.83
N SER A 34 7.41 20.99 -6.74
CA SER A 34 7.12 22.03 -7.72
C SER A 34 6.06 21.55 -8.73
N GLU A 35 5.42 22.48 -9.43
CA GLU A 35 4.41 22.15 -10.44
C GLU A 35 4.95 21.21 -11.54
N ALA A 36 6.19 21.46 -11.99
CA ALA A 36 6.88 20.60 -12.96
C ALA A 36 7.07 19.17 -12.43
N GLU A 37 7.37 19.01 -11.15
CA GLU A 37 7.55 17.70 -10.53
C GLU A 37 6.23 16.97 -10.33
N ARG A 38 5.15 17.67 -10.02
CA ARG A 38 3.81 17.08 -9.97
C ARG A 38 3.40 16.56 -11.35
N ALA A 39 3.64 17.34 -12.40
CA ALA A 39 3.38 16.90 -13.77
C ALA A 39 4.23 15.66 -14.13
N TYR A 40 5.50 15.65 -13.74
CA TYR A 40 6.38 14.51 -13.93
C TYR A 40 5.89 13.26 -13.18
N VAL A 41 5.52 13.40 -11.89
CA VAL A 41 4.95 12.31 -11.08
C VAL A 41 3.72 11.71 -11.74
N ASN A 42 2.77 12.55 -12.16
CA ASN A 42 1.54 12.11 -12.81
C ASN A 42 1.82 11.36 -14.12
N GLN A 43 2.76 11.84 -14.93
CA GLN A 43 3.18 11.15 -16.16
C GLN A 43 3.86 9.82 -15.87
N TYR A 44 4.71 9.77 -14.84
CA TYR A 44 5.42 8.56 -14.44
C TYR A 44 4.47 7.48 -13.88
N GLU A 45 3.51 7.87 -13.05
CA GLU A 45 2.44 6.98 -12.55
C GLU A 45 1.59 6.42 -13.69
N ALA A 46 1.21 7.27 -14.65
CA ALA A 46 0.48 6.82 -15.83
C ALA A 46 1.30 5.81 -16.65
N LEU A 47 2.61 6.01 -16.79
CA LEU A 47 3.50 5.11 -17.51
C LEU A 47 3.65 3.75 -16.82
N ILE A 48 3.82 3.73 -15.49
CA ILE A 48 3.86 2.49 -14.71
C ILE A 48 2.54 1.72 -14.84
N THR A 49 1.43 2.43 -14.70
CA THR A 49 0.08 1.84 -14.79
C THR A 49 -0.17 1.27 -16.18
N TRP A 50 0.17 2.03 -17.22
CA TRP A 50 0.06 1.58 -18.60
C TRP A 50 0.92 0.33 -18.85
N TYR A 51 2.18 0.35 -18.45
CA TYR A 51 3.07 -0.81 -18.65
C TYR A 51 2.56 -2.05 -17.88
N GLY A 52 2.08 -1.88 -16.65
CA GLY A 52 1.49 -2.97 -15.88
C GLY A 52 0.26 -3.58 -16.56
N SER A 53 -0.57 -2.73 -17.17
CA SER A 53 -1.77 -3.17 -17.91
C SER A 53 -1.44 -4.02 -19.14
N VAL A 54 -0.32 -3.76 -19.83
CA VAL A 54 0.13 -4.56 -20.99
C VAL A 54 0.38 -6.02 -20.61
N PHE A 55 0.85 -6.26 -19.38
CA PHE A 55 1.16 -7.58 -18.87
C PHE A 55 0.13 -8.14 -17.89
N SER A 56 -0.99 -7.42 -17.67
CA SER A 56 -1.98 -7.74 -16.63
C SER A 56 -1.34 -7.99 -15.25
N LEU A 57 -0.30 -7.24 -14.91
CA LEU A 57 0.51 -7.41 -13.69
C LEU A 57 0.57 -6.10 -12.92
N ASP A 58 0.36 -6.15 -11.60
CA ASP A 58 0.67 -5.02 -10.73
C ASP A 58 2.18 -5.01 -10.43
N LEU A 59 2.90 -4.13 -11.10
CA LEU A 59 4.35 -3.97 -10.95
C LEU A 59 4.77 -3.39 -9.59
N ARG A 60 3.85 -2.74 -8.89
CA ARG A 60 4.10 -2.07 -7.61
C ARG A 60 3.63 -2.90 -6.42
N SER A 61 3.01 -4.05 -6.67
CA SER A 61 2.62 -4.97 -5.60
C SER A 61 3.87 -5.41 -4.83
N ALA A 62 3.77 -5.52 -3.51
CA ALA A 62 4.88 -5.80 -2.60
C ALA A 62 5.28 -7.29 -2.61
N LEU A 63 5.31 -7.88 -3.81
CA LEU A 63 5.85 -9.21 -4.07
C LEU A 63 7.39 -9.27 -3.98
N PHE A 64 8.04 -8.23 -3.43
CA PHE A 64 9.45 -8.34 -3.04
C PHE A 64 9.67 -9.36 -1.92
N VAL A 65 8.61 -9.67 -1.14
CA VAL A 65 8.60 -10.79 -0.21
C VAL A 65 7.69 -11.89 -0.78
N PRO A 66 8.25 -13.06 -1.14
CA PRO A 66 7.46 -14.21 -1.56
C PRO A 66 6.38 -14.52 -0.52
N PRO A 67 5.11 -14.73 -0.93
CA PRO A 67 4.05 -15.10 0.00
C PRO A 67 4.41 -16.43 0.66
N LYS A 68 4.56 -16.41 1.99
CA LYS A 68 4.78 -17.63 2.79
C LYS A 68 3.48 -18.35 3.07
N GLU A 69 2.41 -17.59 3.27
CA GLU A 69 1.10 -18.07 3.70
C GLU A 69 0.02 -17.29 2.93
N GLU A 70 -1.07 -17.99 2.57
CA GLU A 70 -2.20 -17.42 1.83
C GLU A 70 -3.06 -16.50 2.72
N PHE A 71 -3.14 -16.83 4.02
CA PHE A 71 -3.85 -16.06 5.02
C PHE A 71 -2.86 -15.56 6.06
N ILE A 72 -3.06 -14.34 6.53
CA ILE A 72 -2.20 -13.70 7.52
C ILE A 72 -3.04 -13.04 8.62
N GLU A 73 -2.45 -12.94 9.81
CA GLU A 73 -3.04 -12.19 10.92
C GLU A 73 -2.61 -10.73 10.84
N VAL A 74 -3.58 -9.83 10.79
CA VAL A 74 -3.35 -8.39 10.67
C VAL A 74 -3.98 -7.65 11.85
N ARG A 75 -3.25 -6.64 12.34
CA ARG A 75 -3.73 -5.68 13.32
C ARG A 75 -4.16 -4.39 12.62
N VAL A 76 -5.34 -3.89 12.99
CA VAL A 76 -5.87 -2.65 12.44
C VAL A 76 -5.26 -1.45 13.18
N LEU A 77 -4.59 -0.56 12.45
CA LEU A 77 -4.02 0.68 12.99
C LEU A 77 -5.00 1.85 12.86
N GLU A 78 -5.78 1.89 11.78
CA GLU A 78 -6.78 2.93 11.50
C GLU A 78 -8.15 2.32 11.21
N ASP A 79 -9.23 2.95 11.68
CA ASP A 79 -10.60 2.49 11.41
C ASP A 79 -10.92 2.61 9.92
N CYS A 80 -11.08 1.47 9.25
CA CYS A 80 -11.38 1.41 7.83
C CYS A 80 -12.87 1.13 7.56
N GLY A 81 -13.70 1.00 8.60
CA GLY A 81 -15.10 0.66 8.47
C GLY A 81 -15.34 -0.73 7.89
N ASP A 82 -16.43 -0.89 7.12
CA ASP A 82 -16.83 -2.15 6.51
C ASP A 82 -16.21 -2.27 5.11
N ILE A 83 -15.23 -3.16 4.95
CA ILE A 83 -14.58 -3.43 3.66
C ILE A 83 -15.04 -4.78 3.13
N VAL A 84 -15.34 -4.83 1.83
CA VAL A 84 -15.64 -6.07 1.13
C VAL A 84 -14.34 -6.73 0.69
N MET A 85 -14.09 -7.94 1.17
CA MET A 85 -12.92 -8.74 0.79
C MET A 85 -13.11 -9.29 -0.63
N ALA A 86 -12.13 -9.08 -1.52
CA ALA A 86 -12.23 -9.54 -2.91
C ALA A 86 -12.14 -11.07 -3.02
N SER A 87 -11.41 -11.73 -2.11
CA SER A 87 -11.28 -13.21 -2.11
C SER A 87 -12.57 -13.93 -1.73
N SER A 88 -13.30 -13.43 -0.72
CA SER A 88 -14.43 -14.15 -0.12
C SER A 88 -15.79 -13.49 -0.36
N GLY A 89 -15.80 -12.24 -0.85
CA GLY A 89 -17.01 -11.43 -1.03
C GLY A 89 -17.70 -11.05 0.28
N LYS A 90 -17.09 -11.32 1.44
CA LYS A 90 -17.65 -11.01 2.76
C LYS A 90 -17.27 -9.58 3.16
N SER A 91 -18.22 -8.86 3.76
CA SER A 91 -17.93 -7.62 4.47
C SER A 91 -17.33 -7.93 5.83
N VAL A 92 -16.20 -7.29 6.13
CA VAL A 92 -15.53 -7.37 7.43
C VAL A 92 -15.38 -5.95 7.97
N ARG A 93 -15.81 -5.76 9.23
CA ARG A 93 -15.61 -4.50 9.93
C ARG A 93 -14.21 -4.44 10.52
N LEU A 94 -13.40 -3.52 10.02
CA LEU A 94 -12.03 -3.28 10.47
C LEU A 94 -11.98 -2.08 11.41
N ALA A 95 -12.22 -2.33 12.69
CA ALA A 95 -12.16 -1.31 13.74
C ALA A 95 -10.74 -1.16 14.29
N VAL A 96 -10.38 0.03 14.76
CA VAL A 96 -9.05 0.28 15.31
C VAL A 96 -8.68 -0.68 16.45
N GLY A 97 -7.49 -1.28 16.37
CA GLY A 97 -6.95 -2.18 17.39
C GLY A 97 -7.49 -3.62 17.37
N THR A 98 -8.38 -3.97 16.44
CA THR A 98 -8.81 -5.37 16.27
C THR A 98 -7.79 -6.20 15.51
N LEU A 99 -7.83 -7.52 15.71
CA LEU A 99 -7.04 -8.52 14.99
C LEU A 99 -7.96 -9.31 14.06
N HIS A 100 -7.52 -9.53 12.83
CA HIS A 100 -8.27 -10.30 11.84
C HIS A 100 -7.35 -11.27 11.12
N TYR A 101 -7.89 -12.43 10.76
CA TYR A 101 -7.22 -13.42 9.93
C TYR A 101 -7.83 -13.40 8.54
N LEU A 102 -7.13 -12.81 7.57
CA LEU A 102 -7.65 -12.49 6.24
C LEU A 102 -6.69 -12.95 5.16
N ASN A 103 -7.20 -13.09 3.93
CA ASN A 103 -6.38 -13.45 2.78
C ASN A 103 -5.38 -12.33 2.49
N ARG A 104 -4.11 -12.69 2.26
CA ARG A 104 -3.02 -11.74 2.03
C ARG A 104 -3.33 -10.76 0.90
N ILE A 105 -3.97 -11.22 -0.18
CA ILE A 105 -4.28 -10.41 -1.36
C ILE A 105 -5.21 -9.24 -0.99
N ASP A 106 -6.19 -9.47 -0.11
CA ASP A 106 -7.17 -8.44 0.27
C ASP A 106 -6.56 -7.37 1.19
N VAL A 107 -5.61 -7.77 2.05
CA VAL A 107 -5.02 -6.88 3.06
C VAL A 107 -3.73 -6.21 2.60
N GLU A 108 -3.07 -6.70 1.54
CA GLU A 108 -1.77 -6.21 1.10
C GLU A 108 -1.80 -4.72 0.73
N ALA A 109 -2.84 -4.27 0.01
CA ALA A 109 -3.00 -2.86 -0.32
C ALA A 109 -3.17 -1.97 0.93
N LEU A 110 -3.89 -2.46 1.94
CA LEU A 110 -4.12 -1.74 3.20
C LEU A 110 -2.88 -1.71 4.10
N ILE A 111 -2.06 -2.78 4.07
CA ILE A 111 -0.76 -2.81 4.74
C ILE A 111 0.21 -1.82 4.10
N GLN A 112 0.25 -1.75 2.76
CA GLN A 112 1.09 -0.77 2.05
C GLN A 112 0.70 0.68 2.35
N GLN A 113 -0.60 0.94 2.52
CA GLN A 113 -1.11 2.25 2.92
C GLN A 113 -0.81 2.59 4.40
N GLY A 114 -0.32 1.64 5.20
CA GLY A 114 -0.04 1.83 6.62
C GLY A 114 -1.27 1.71 7.52
N LYS A 115 -2.42 1.26 6.99
CA LYS A 115 -3.67 1.12 7.76
C LYS A 115 -3.71 -0.18 8.58
N LEU A 116 -2.99 -1.20 8.11
CA LEU A 116 -2.90 -2.50 8.74
C LEU A 116 -1.43 -2.87 9.00
N GLU A 117 -1.18 -3.61 10.07
CA GLU A 117 0.12 -4.17 10.41
C GLU A 117 0.05 -5.70 10.36
N HIS A 118 1.01 -6.35 9.72
CA HIS A 118 1.12 -7.82 9.73
C HIS A 118 1.75 -8.31 11.03
N VAL A 119 1.02 -9.12 11.79
CA VAL A 119 1.51 -9.72 13.04
C VAL A 119 2.33 -10.97 12.71
N ILE A 120 3.66 -10.85 12.83
CA ILE A 120 4.56 -11.98 12.64
C ILE A 120 4.80 -12.66 13.98
N HIS A 121 4.26 -13.87 14.16
CA HIS A 121 4.58 -14.71 15.30
C HIS A 121 5.99 -15.28 15.12
N THR A 122 7.01 -14.52 15.51
CA THR A 122 8.34 -15.10 15.64
C THR A 122 8.30 -16.06 16.81
N SER A 123 8.29 -17.37 16.55
CA SER A 123 8.52 -18.38 17.57
C SER A 123 9.92 -18.14 18.15
N SER A 124 9.98 -17.37 19.23
CA SER A 124 11.19 -17.18 20.01
C SER A 124 11.56 -18.53 20.61
N SER A 125 12.39 -19.29 19.88
CA SER A 125 13.11 -20.42 20.44
C SER A 125 13.89 -19.90 21.64
N ARG A 126 13.57 -20.46 22.81
CA ARG A 126 14.46 -20.43 23.97
C ARG A 126 15.75 -21.19 23.67
#